data_AF-A0A3D5UL67-F1
#
_entry.id   AF-A0A3D5UL67-F1
#
_cell.length_a   1.000
_cell.length_b   1.000
_cell.length_c   1.000
_cell.angle_alpha   90.00
_cell.angle_beta   90.00
_cell.angle_gamma   90.00
#
_symmetry.space_group_name_H-M   'P 1'
#
loop_
_entity.id
_entity.type
_entity.pdbx_description
1 polymer ?
#
loop_
_entity_poly.entity_id
_entity_poly.type
_entity_poly.pdbx_seq_one_letter_code
_entity_poly.pdbx_strand_id
1 'polypeptide(L)'
;MGKKVKVLLVLIVVGLVLGACAEKKPFDQEGFDQVESYSDEMISAGDAAVVYTYEWMDDPNNHNHDQMVEAAREIQQINDEGWQFDEEDEYNQEEIERWIFTVVQNDEEVEVSGEHLYDRIARLKEKSSVVADLIIEIDETYEFDIQEMMGALDQAETARNNLNDLLYD
;
A
#
# COMPACT_ATOMS: atom_id res chain seq x y z
N MET A 1 -14.20 8.98 -56.52
CA MET A 1 -14.35 9.38 -55.10
C MET A 1 -13.60 8.40 -54.18
N GLY A 2 -12.26 8.37 -54.17
CA GLY A 2 -11.55 7.22 -53.56
C GLY A 2 -10.24 7.46 -52.81
N LYS A 3 -9.69 8.68 -52.80
CA LYS A 3 -8.41 8.95 -52.10
C LYS A 3 -8.51 10.01 -51.00
N LYS A 4 -9.28 11.09 -51.22
CA LYS A 4 -9.39 12.19 -50.23
C LYS A 4 -10.21 11.83 -48.97
N VAL A 5 -11.21 10.95 -49.10
CA VAL A 5 -12.04 10.50 -47.95
C VAL A 5 -11.29 9.51 -47.06
N LYS A 6 -10.38 8.70 -47.62
CA LYS A 6 -9.58 7.73 -46.85
C LYS A 6 -8.52 8.41 -45.97
N VAL A 7 -7.91 9.50 -46.43
CA VAL A 7 -6.92 10.25 -45.63
C VAL A 7 -7.58 11.00 -44.47
N LEU A 8 -8.81 11.50 -44.66
CA LEU A 8 -9.56 12.19 -43.61
C LEU A 8 -10.01 11.25 -42.47
N LEU A 9 -10.42 10.02 -42.81
CA LEU A 9 -10.78 8.99 -41.82
C LEU A 9 -9.56 8.48 -41.03
N VAL A 10 -8.39 8.38 -41.66
CA VAL A 10 -7.15 8.01 -40.95
C VAL A 10 -6.71 9.11 -39.99
N LEU A 11 -6.87 10.39 -40.34
CA LEU A 11 -6.54 11.50 -39.44
C LEU A 11 -7.50 11.60 -38.24
N ILE A 12 -8.78 11.24 -38.40
CA ILE A 12 -9.74 11.21 -37.29
C ILE A 12 -9.46 10.02 -36.36
N VAL A 13 -9.07 8.86 -36.89
CA VAL A 13 -8.68 7.69 -36.08
C VAL A 13 -7.35 7.92 -35.35
N VAL A 14 -6.37 8.56 -35.99
CA VAL A 14 -5.10 8.94 -35.32
C VAL A 14 -5.31 10.07 -34.30
N GLY A 15 -6.23 11.00 -34.56
CA GLY A 15 -6.63 12.04 -33.60
C GLY A 15 -7.38 11.49 -32.37
N LEU A 16 -8.18 10.44 -32.53
CA LEU A 16 -8.87 9.76 -31.43
C LEU A 16 -7.94 8.84 -30.61
N VAL A 17 -6.87 8.31 -31.22
CA VAL A 17 -5.84 7.55 -30.48
C VAL A 17 -4.93 8.46 -29.66
N LEU A 18 -4.68 9.70 -30.09
CA LEU A 18 -3.88 10.68 -29.34
C LEU A 18 -4.64 11.39 -28.22
N GLY A 19 -5.98 11.35 -28.21
CA GLY A 19 -6.81 11.92 -27.13
C GLY A 19 -7.10 10.96 -25.97
N ALA A 20 -6.74 9.68 -26.11
CA ALA A 20 -6.84 8.66 -25.06
C ALA A 20 -5.46 8.21 -24.53
N CYS A 21 -4.38 8.82 -25.05
CA CYS A 21 -3.10 8.83 -24.34
C CYS A 21 -3.23 9.89 -23.24
N ALA A 22 -3.73 9.48 -22.07
CA ALA A 22 -3.41 10.20 -20.85
C ALA A 22 -1.90 10.42 -20.86
N GLU A 23 -1.47 11.69 -20.81
CA GLU A 23 -0.06 12.05 -20.80
C GLU A 23 0.60 11.26 -19.67
N LYS A 24 1.33 10.19 -20.02
CA LYS A 24 2.13 9.45 -19.05
C LYS A 24 3.16 10.46 -18.57
N LYS A 25 3.00 10.95 -17.33
CA LYS A 25 4.06 11.71 -16.67
C LYS A 25 5.32 10.83 -16.66
N PRO A 26 6.52 11.39 -16.86
CA PRO A 26 7.75 10.65 -16.61
C PRO A 26 7.69 10.10 -15.17
N PHE A 27 8.18 8.87 -14.99
CA PHE A 27 8.27 8.22 -13.68
C PHE A 27 8.90 9.18 -12.67
N ASP A 28 8.18 9.46 -11.58
CA ASP A 28 8.63 10.32 -10.51
C ASP A 28 9.39 9.49 -9.48
N GLN A 29 10.71 9.53 -9.57
CA GLN A 29 11.58 8.81 -8.63
C GLN A 29 11.40 9.32 -7.20
N GLU A 30 11.21 10.63 -6.99
CA GLU A 30 11.07 11.20 -5.65
C GLU A 30 9.75 10.76 -5.02
N GLY A 31 8.67 10.74 -5.80
CA GLY A 31 7.39 10.18 -5.38
C GLY A 31 7.47 8.67 -5.10
N PHE A 32 8.21 7.91 -5.91
CA PHE A 32 8.43 6.50 -5.66
C PHE A 32 9.23 6.24 -4.39
N ASP A 33 10.31 6.99 -4.14
CA ASP A 33 11.14 6.86 -2.93
C ASP A 33 10.31 7.11 -1.65
N GLN A 34 9.34 8.04 -1.70
CA GLN A 34 8.41 8.26 -0.58
C GLN A 34 7.46 7.08 -0.37
N VAL A 35 6.92 6.53 -1.45
CA VAL A 35 6.05 5.34 -1.40
C VAL A 35 6.81 4.11 -0.89
N GLU A 36 8.06 3.93 -1.32
CA GLU A 36 8.95 2.87 -0.83
C GLU A 36 9.24 3.06 0.66
N SER A 37 9.60 4.27 1.10
CA SER A 37 9.82 4.59 2.52
C SER A 37 8.60 4.30 3.40
N TYR A 38 7.40 4.72 2.96
CA TYR A 38 6.15 4.39 3.67
C TYR A 38 5.94 2.88 3.74
N SER A 39 6.16 2.18 2.62
CA SER A 39 5.98 0.73 2.53
C SER A 39 6.92 -0.01 3.49
N ASP A 40 8.19 0.38 3.54
CA ASP A 40 9.19 -0.21 4.44
C ASP A 40 8.83 -0.01 5.92
N GLU A 41 8.48 1.22 6.30
CA GLU A 41 8.08 1.55 7.66
C GLU A 41 6.82 0.77 8.07
N MET A 42 5.80 0.74 7.21
CA MET A 42 4.55 0.04 7.48
C MET A 42 4.71 -1.49 7.51
N ILE A 43 5.54 -2.08 6.64
CA ILE A 43 5.85 -3.51 6.67
C ILE A 43 6.52 -3.86 8.01
N SER A 44 7.52 -3.09 8.42
CA SER A 44 8.24 -3.30 9.67
C SER A 44 7.35 -3.16 10.90
N ALA A 45 6.55 -2.09 10.98
CA ALA A 45 5.62 -1.88 12.09
C ALA A 45 4.50 -2.92 12.13
N GLY A 46 3.99 -3.32 10.96
CA GLY A 46 3.01 -4.40 10.82
C GLY A 46 3.56 -5.75 11.30
N ASP A 47 4.80 -6.10 10.95
CA ASP A 47 5.50 -7.29 11.46
C ASP A 47 5.59 -7.29 12.98
N ALA A 48 6.02 -6.17 13.56
CA ALA A 48 6.13 -6.01 14.99
C ALA A 48 4.77 -6.19 15.69
N ALA A 49 3.72 -5.54 15.19
CA ALA A 49 2.38 -5.67 15.76
C ALA A 49 1.87 -7.11 15.71
N VAL A 50 2.09 -7.83 14.60
CA VAL A 50 1.70 -9.24 14.47
C VAL A 50 2.44 -10.12 15.48
N VAL A 51 3.77 -10.00 15.54
CA VAL A 51 4.62 -10.80 16.43
C VAL A 51 4.23 -10.56 17.89
N TYR A 52 4.16 -9.30 18.32
CA TYR A 52 3.86 -8.96 19.71
C TYR A 52 2.44 -9.32 20.11
N THR A 53 1.47 -9.25 19.18
CA THR A 53 0.11 -9.72 19.46
C THR A 53 0.09 -11.23 19.69
N TYR A 54 0.77 -12.02 18.87
CA TYR A 54 0.87 -13.46 19.10
C TYR A 54 1.60 -13.81 20.40
N GLU A 55 2.68 -13.10 20.73
CA GLU A 55 3.41 -13.29 21.99
C GLU A 55 2.55 -12.93 23.22
N TRP A 56 1.76 -11.86 23.15
CA TRP A 56 0.82 -11.51 24.21
C TRP A 56 -0.33 -12.53 24.33
N MET A 57 -0.84 -13.04 23.21
CA MET A 57 -1.89 -14.07 23.22
C MET A 57 -1.41 -15.41 23.81
N ASP A 58 -0.14 -15.77 23.61
CA ASP A 58 0.45 -17.00 24.17
C ASP A 58 0.79 -16.85 25.66
N ASP A 59 1.36 -15.71 26.06
CA ASP A 59 1.68 -15.39 27.45
C ASP A 59 1.24 -13.96 27.84
N PRO A 60 -0.04 -13.76 28.26
CA PRO A 60 -0.56 -12.44 28.58
C PRO A 60 0.13 -11.81 29.79
N ASN A 61 1.00 -10.85 29.53
CA ASN A 61 1.72 -10.08 30.55
C ASN A 61 1.89 -8.62 30.11
N ASN A 62 2.21 -7.75 31.07
CA ASN A 62 2.32 -6.31 30.82
C ASN A 62 3.42 -5.96 29.82
N HIS A 63 4.54 -6.70 29.80
CA HIS A 63 5.62 -6.41 28.88
C HIS A 63 5.19 -6.64 27.43
N ASN A 64 4.61 -7.80 27.14
CA ASN A 64 4.12 -8.13 25.79
C ASN A 64 2.96 -7.21 25.39
N HIS A 65 2.09 -6.85 26.34
CA HIS A 65 1.01 -5.89 26.12
C HIS A 65 1.56 -4.51 25.71
N ASP A 66 2.53 -3.99 26.45
CA ASP A 66 3.13 -2.68 26.17
C ASP A 66 3.79 -2.66 24.79
N GLN A 67 4.48 -3.74 24.38
CA GLN A 67 5.08 -3.86 23.05
C GLN A 67 4.03 -3.91 21.93
N MET A 68 2.96 -4.68 22.12
CA MET A 68 1.83 -4.75 21.19
C MET A 68 1.20 -3.37 20.98
N VAL A 69 0.94 -2.64 22.08
CA VAL A 69 0.37 -1.29 22.05
C VAL A 69 1.33 -0.27 21.42
N GLU A 70 2.63 -0.37 21.69
CA GLU A 70 3.64 0.50 21.06
C GLU A 70 3.66 0.32 19.53
N ALA A 71 3.66 -0.92 19.05
CA ALA A 71 3.61 -1.22 17.61
C ALA A 71 2.30 -0.73 16.96
N ALA A 72 1.16 -0.87 17.64
CA ALA A 72 -0.11 -0.33 17.15
C ALA A 72 -0.10 1.20 17.01
N ARG A 73 0.50 1.90 17.98
CA ARG A 73 0.65 3.36 17.92
C ARG A 73 1.61 3.79 16.81
N GLU A 74 2.66 3.02 16.56
CA GLU A 74 3.57 3.25 15.44
C GLU A 74 2.84 3.12 14.09
N ILE A 75 2.00 2.08 13.90
CA ILE A 75 1.15 1.95 12.71
C ILE A 75 0.23 3.17 12.54
N GLN A 76 -0.39 3.65 13.62
CA GLN A 76 -1.23 4.85 13.56
C GLN A 76 -0.41 6.09 13.19
N GLN A 77 0.78 6.27 13.78
CA GLN A 77 1.68 7.37 13.47
C GLN A 77 2.13 7.35 12.00
N ILE A 78 2.57 6.21 11.47
CA ILE A 78 2.98 6.07 10.07
C ILE A 78 1.81 6.41 9.13
N ASN A 79 0.59 6.00 9.49
CA ASN A 79 -0.61 6.37 8.73
C ASN A 79 -0.98 7.85 8.84
N ASP A 80 -0.74 8.50 9.97
CA ASP A 80 -1.07 9.92 10.14
C ASP A 80 -0.01 10.83 9.50
N GLU A 81 1.26 10.44 9.55
CA GLU A 81 2.41 11.25 9.10
C GLU A 81 2.87 10.90 7.68
N GLY A 82 2.92 9.61 7.34
CA GLY A 82 3.46 9.10 6.08
C GLY A 82 2.40 8.93 4.98
N TRP A 83 1.12 8.79 5.33
CA TRP A 83 0.03 8.69 4.36
C TRP A 83 -0.61 10.06 4.10
N GLN A 84 0.13 10.99 3.49
CA GLN A 84 -0.48 12.24 3.00
C GLN A 84 -1.10 12.01 1.61
N PHE A 85 -2.23 11.31 1.61
CA PHE A 85 -3.22 11.33 0.53
C PHE A 85 -4.16 12.51 0.79
N ASP A 86 -3.60 13.71 0.91
CA ASP A 86 -4.43 14.89 0.92
C ASP A 86 -4.92 15.12 -0.51
N GLU A 87 -6.22 15.36 -0.71
CA GLU A 87 -6.76 15.71 -2.05
C GLU A 87 -6.10 16.98 -2.62
N GLU A 88 -5.38 17.73 -1.78
CA GLU A 88 -4.64 18.94 -2.11
C GLU A 88 -3.15 18.70 -2.42
N ASP A 89 -2.59 17.51 -2.15
CA ASP A 89 -1.18 17.19 -2.40
C ASP A 89 -0.95 16.65 -3.82
N GLU A 90 0.24 16.89 -4.38
CA GLU A 90 0.53 16.60 -5.81
C GLU A 90 0.51 15.10 -6.15
N TYR A 91 0.53 14.20 -5.15
CA TYR A 91 0.66 12.74 -5.31
C TYR A 91 -0.65 11.96 -5.06
N ASN A 92 -1.52 12.19 -6.03
CA ASN A 92 -2.73 11.45 -6.36
C ASN A 92 -2.73 9.92 -6.37
N GLN A 93 -3.80 9.23 -5.97
CA GLN A 93 -4.13 7.89 -6.51
C GLN A 93 -3.98 7.86 -8.05
N GLU A 94 -4.48 8.89 -8.75
CA GLU A 94 -4.38 8.95 -10.21
C GLU A 94 -2.95 9.13 -10.73
N GLU A 95 -2.04 9.65 -9.90
CA GLU A 95 -0.63 9.80 -10.23
C GLU A 95 0.09 8.46 -10.12
N ILE A 96 -0.04 7.80 -8.96
CA ILE A 96 0.58 6.50 -8.69
C ILE A 96 0.06 5.48 -9.70
N GLU A 97 -1.25 5.43 -9.97
CA GLU A 97 -1.84 4.48 -10.94
C GLU A 97 -1.27 4.62 -12.36
N ARG A 98 -0.71 5.78 -12.74
CA ARG A 98 -0.09 6.00 -14.05
C ARG A 98 1.38 5.57 -14.12
N TRP A 99 2.00 5.26 -12.99
CA TRP A 99 3.40 4.84 -12.95
C TRP A 99 3.58 3.46 -13.57
N ILE A 100 4.72 3.30 -14.23
CA ILE A 100 5.28 2.03 -14.67
C ILE A 100 6.76 2.11 -14.33
N PHE A 101 7.24 1.17 -13.52
CA PHE A 101 8.63 1.13 -13.08
C PHE A 101 9.14 -0.30 -13.11
N THR A 102 10.46 -0.44 -13.04
CA THR A 102 11.13 -1.73 -13.09
C THR A 102 11.80 -1.99 -11.76
N VAL A 103 11.44 -3.09 -11.12
CA VAL A 103 12.11 -3.61 -9.92
C VAL A 103 13.04 -4.76 -10.32
N VAL A 104 14.09 -4.99 -9.54
CA VAL A 104 15.00 -6.13 -9.74
C VAL A 104 14.63 -7.22 -8.74
N GLN A 105 14.07 -8.32 -9.25
CA GLN A 105 13.62 -9.48 -8.49
C GLN A 105 14.39 -10.71 -8.96
N ASN A 106 15.09 -11.42 -8.05
CA ASN A 106 15.85 -12.64 -8.37
C ASN A 106 16.80 -12.52 -9.60
N ASP A 107 17.54 -11.42 -9.68
CA ASP A 107 18.42 -11.07 -10.83
C ASP A 107 17.68 -10.81 -12.16
N GLU A 108 16.35 -10.68 -12.14
CA GLU A 108 15.50 -10.34 -13.29
C GLU A 108 14.84 -8.96 -13.11
N GLU A 109 14.73 -8.20 -14.21
CA GLU A 109 14.02 -6.92 -14.24
C GLU A 109 12.52 -7.17 -14.51
N VAL A 110 11.67 -6.81 -13.56
CA VAL A 110 10.22 -6.99 -13.62
C VAL A 110 9.53 -5.64 -13.70
N GLU A 111 8.64 -5.47 -14.69
CA GLU A 111 7.82 -4.27 -14.84
C GLU A 111 6.61 -4.33 -13.89
N VAL A 112 6.49 -3.33 -13.03
CA VAL A 112 5.39 -3.17 -12.06
C VAL A 112 4.54 -1.97 -12.46
N SER A 113 3.21 -2.15 -12.44
CA SER A 113 2.28 -1.03 -12.60
C SER A 113 2.01 -0.37 -11.26
N GLY A 114 1.95 0.96 -11.26
CA GLY A 114 1.60 1.71 -10.07
C GLY A 114 0.14 1.48 -9.62
N GLU A 115 -0.76 1.06 -10.52
CA GLU A 115 -2.11 0.61 -10.14
C GLU A 115 -2.06 -0.60 -9.20
N HIS A 116 -1.22 -1.59 -9.51
CA HIS A 116 -1.02 -2.75 -8.64
C HIS A 116 -0.31 -2.38 -7.34
N LEU A 117 0.65 -1.46 -7.39
CA LEU A 117 1.31 -0.94 -6.20
C LEU A 117 0.31 -0.26 -5.26
N TYR A 118 -0.48 0.67 -5.80
CA TYR A 118 -1.45 1.44 -5.05
C TYR A 118 -2.49 0.54 -4.33
N ASP A 119 -3.09 -0.42 -5.04
CA ASP A 119 -4.06 -1.35 -4.42
C ASP A 119 -3.43 -2.14 -3.27
N ARG A 120 -2.16 -2.56 -3.39
CA ARG A 120 -1.48 -3.31 -2.31
C ARG A 120 -1.16 -2.44 -1.12
N ILE A 121 -0.67 -1.21 -1.33
CA ILE A 121 -0.38 -0.31 -0.22
C ILE A 121 -1.67 0.12 0.49
N ALA A 122 -2.72 0.47 -0.26
CA ALA A 122 -4.01 0.83 0.31
C ALA A 122 -4.59 -0.29 1.18
N ARG A 123 -4.43 -1.55 0.76
CA ARG A 123 -4.82 -2.72 1.57
C ARG A 123 -3.93 -2.91 2.78
N LEU A 124 -2.61 -2.77 2.64
CA LEU A 124 -1.69 -2.87 3.78
C LEU A 124 -2.08 -1.86 4.86
N LYS A 125 -2.32 -0.61 4.46
CA LYS A 125 -2.84 0.45 5.33
C LYS A 125 -4.13 0.02 6.01
N GLU A 126 -5.16 -0.31 5.24
CA GLU A 126 -6.48 -0.67 5.76
C GLU A 126 -6.39 -1.80 6.78
N LYS A 127 -5.68 -2.90 6.45
CA LYS A 127 -5.61 -4.09 7.30
C LYS A 127 -4.74 -3.88 8.52
N SER A 128 -3.65 -3.13 8.41
CA SER A 128 -2.80 -2.80 9.55
C SER A 128 -3.50 -1.83 10.51
N SER A 129 -4.28 -0.88 9.99
CA SER A 129 -5.11 0.00 10.84
C SER A 129 -6.15 -0.79 11.64
N VAL A 130 -6.81 -1.79 11.04
CA VAL A 130 -7.75 -2.65 11.77
C VAL A 130 -7.07 -3.38 12.94
N VAL A 131 -5.87 -3.93 12.72
CA VAL A 131 -5.09 -4.56 13.81
C VAL A 131 -4.75 -3.55 14.89
N ALA A 132 -4.25 -2.38 14.52
CA ALA A 132 -3.90 -1.32 15.46
C ALA A 132 -5.11 -0.88 16.29
N ASP A 133 -6.26 -0.65 15.67
CA ASP A 133 -7.49 -0.22 16.35
C ASP A 133 -7.98 -1.26 17.36
N LEU A 134 -7.93 -2.55 17.00
CA LEU A 134 -8.28 -3.63 17.93
C LEU A 134 -7.31 -3.71 19.11
N ILE A 135 -6.00 -3.50 18.88
CA ILE A 135 -5.00 -3.46 19.96
C ILE A 135 -5.27 -2.29 20.92
N ILE A 136 -5.59 -1.11 20.38
CA ILE A 136 -5.93 0.07 21.19
C ILE A 136 -7.24 -0.14 21.95
N GLU A 137 -8.24 -0.77 21.34
CA GLU A 137 -9.48 -1.13 22.03
C GLU A 137 -9.23 -2.08 23.21
N ILE A 138 -8.32 -3.06 23.06
CA ILE A 138 -7.89 -3.95 24.16
C ILE A 138 -7.24 -3.14 25.29
N ASP A 139 -6.36 -2.17 24.98
CA ASP A 139 -5.71 -1.29 25.99
C ASP A 139 -6.73 -0.48 26.79
N GLU A 140 -7.76 0.04 26.11
CA GLU A 140 -8.77 0.92 26.73
C GLU A 140 -9.85 0.15 27.51
N THR A 141 -10.30 -0.98 26.96
CA THR A 141 -11.50 -1.68 27.44
C THR A 141 -11.17 -2.96 28.21
N TYR A 142 -9.99 -3.53 28.00
CA TYR A 142 -9.63 -4.90 28.41
C TYR A 142 -10.57 -5.98 27.87
N GLU A 143 -11.39 -5.67 26.85
CA GLU A 143 -12.19 -6.65 26.11
C GLU A 143 -11.40 -7.20 24.93
N PHE A 144 -11.50 -8.50 24.69
CA PHE A 144 -10.69 -9.19 23.69
C PHE A 144 -11.48 -10.32 23.00
N ASP A 145 -11.72 -10.17 21.70
CA ASP A 145 -12.20 -11.25 20.84
C ASP A 145 -11.03 -11.86 20.05
N ILE A 146 -10.64 -13.07 20.46
CA ILE A 146 -9.56 -13.84 19.83
C ILE A 146 -9.82 -14.08 18.33
N GLN A 147 -11.07 -14.37 17.95
CA GLN A 147 -11.38 -14.71 16.55
C GLN A 147 -11.27 -13.49 15.65
N GLU A 148 -11.76 -12.35 16.14
CA GLU A 148 -11.63 -11.07 15.45
C GLU A 148 -10.16 -10.67 15.29
N MET A 149 -9.38 -10.72 16.37
CA MET A 149 -7.96 -10.41 16.33
C MET A 149 -7.19 -11.32 15.38
N MET A 150 -7.36 -12.65 15.48
CA MET A 150 -6.70 -13.59 14.57
C MET A 150 -7.07 -13.37 13.10
N GLY A 151 -8.33 -13.03 12.83
CA GLY A 151 -8.79 -12.71 11.48
C GLY A 151 -8.22 -11.40 10.94
N ALA A 152 -7.99 -10.41 11.80
CA ALA A 152 -7.34 -9.15 11.45
C ALA A 152 -5.84 -9.36 11.18
N LEU A 153 -5.15 -10.11 12.04
CA LEU A 153 -3.74 -10.46 11.88
C LEU A 153 -3.47 -11.18 10.55
N ASP A 154 -4.23 -12.23 10.23
CA ASP A 154 -4.09 -12.99 8.98
C ASP A 154 -4.27 -12.10 7.72
N GLN A 155 -5.22 -11.16 7.78
CA GLN A 155 -5.44 -10.20 6.70
C GLN A 155 -4.28 -9.19 6.57
N ALA A 156 -3.75 -8.70 7.70
CA ALA A 156 -2.62 -7.78 7.71
C ALA A 156 -1.34 -8.46 7.18
N GLU A 157 -1.05 -9.69 7.64
CA GLU A 157 0.06 -10.49 7.15
C GLU A 157 -0.06 -10.77 5.65
N THR A 158 -1.27 -11.12 5.17
CA THR A 158 -1.52 -11.31 3.74
C THR A 158 -1.28 -10.03 2.95
N ALA A 159 -1.76 -8.88 3.42
CA ALA A 159 -1.56 -7.61 2.74
C ALA A 159 -0.08 -7.20 2.69
N ARG A 160 0.64 -7.39 3.80
CA ARG A 160 2.08 -7.15 3.93
C ARG A 160 2.87 -8.04 2.98
N ASN A 161 2.65 -9.36 3.02
CA ASN A 161 3.36 -10.30 2.14
C ASN A 161 3.09 -9.98 0.67
N ASN A 162 1.85 -9.62 0.31
CA ASN A 162 1.56 -9.18 -1.06
C ASN A 162 2.36 -7.93 -1.44
N LEU A 163 2.47 -6.91 -0.58
CA LEU A 163 3.27 -5.73 -0.92
C LEU A 163 4.76 -6.08 -1.02
N ASN A 164 5.28 -6.87 -0.08
CA ASN A 164 6.66 -7.35 -0.09
C ASN A 164 6.99 -8.13 -1.36
N ASP A 165 6.12 -9.05 -1.77
CA ASP A 165 6.26 -9.82 -3.01
C ASP A 165 6.25 -8.93 -4.26
N LEU A 166 5.61 -7.76 -4.20
CA LEU A 166 5.58 -6.84 -5.35
C LEU A 166 6.87 -6.00 -5.43
N LEU A 167 7.42 -5.61 -4.29
CA LEU A 167 8.55 -4.67 -4.23
C LEU A 167 9.91 -5.39 -4.17
N TYR A 168 9.98 -6.58 -3.57
CA TYR A 168 11.26 -7.16 -3.12
C TYR A 168 11.52 -8.62 -3.52
N ASP A 169 10.51 -9.46 -3.78
CA ASP A 169 10.68 -10.89 -4.14
C ASP A 169 10.39 -11.20 -5.60
#